data_AF-A0A6A5GPD2-F1
#
_entry.id   AF-A0A6A5GPD2-F1
#
_cell.length_a   1.000
_cell.length_b   1.000
_cell.length_c   1.000
_cell.angle_alpha   90.00
_cell.angle_beta   90.00
_cell.angle_gamma   90.00
#
_symmetry.space_group_name_H-M   'P 1'
#
loop_
_entity.id
_entity.type
_entity.pdbx_description
1 polymer ?
#
loop_
_entity_poly.entity_id
_entity_poly.type
_entity_poly.pdbx_seq_one_letter_code
_entity_poly.pdbx_strand_id
1 'polypeptide(L)'
;MYSTDSVKNILLKMAQVFWIIALVALVGPSAALDCVQIPKDQIIPRHFVTIPAGSNDTVEIPPNYSCTYLVTVPPMVYAHVRLENGLEGNNDMITVIDQQATRTLVASRSSKILNFYVFPNTTTTFQVVTKSVNMHSKFRLVIFYQNMLNPNVTYLGNSDLKYFTLNDLQVNSYKNPQTMIGTEQISMAIAHSGWDADIFDNYFVIDGDFENPKYVYRMSRFQYSNYISTGNKLTVVGLDNRVSESSVVFTPLSQAQQFDSLTAFGTYFEANQLDINGKDGNKKRSAVNVIGMKDYTRILSVEKSSDPNCVLKAVGAPPSSSSEVYLDFSTVTSFPRNITHQSFSIIAENCSASFKLVSLEY
;
A
#
# COMPACT_ATOMS: atom_id res chain seq x y z
N MET A 1 -79.90 -50.20 -8.68
CA MET A 1 -80.41 -48.82 -8.54
C MET A 1 -80.00 -48.34 -7.15
N TYR A 2 -78.98 -47.45 -7.11
CA TYR A 2 -78.44 -46.67 -5.97
C TYR A 2 -77.98 -47.42 -4.70
N SER A 3 -77.00 -46.97 -3.90
CA SER A 3 -75.91 -45.98 -4.01
C SER A 3 -75.09 -46.05 -2.72
N THR A 4 -73.83 -45.67 -2.86
CA THR A 4 -72.82 -45.40 -1.84
C THR A 4 -73.24 -44.33 -0.82
N ASP A 5 -72.85 -44.42 0.45
CA ASP A 5 -71.63 -43.78 0.99
C ASP A 5 -71.59 -43.74 2.52
N SER A 6 -70.39 -43.98 3.02
CA SER A 6 -70.02 -44.35 4.39
C SER A 6 -69.47 -43.15 5.16
N VAL A 7 -69.87 -43.03 6.43
CA VAL A 7 -69.15 -42.37 7.53
C VAL A 7 -68.90 -40.85 7.41
N LYS A 8 -69.89 -40.09 7.91
CA LYS A 8 -69.70 -38.75 8.50
C LYS A 8 -70.22 -38.77 9.93
N ASN A 9 -69.51 -38.06 10.82
CA ASN A 9 -69.96 -37.57 12.12
C ASN A 9 -70.00 -38.54 13.32
N ILE A 10 -68.82 -38.95 13.78
CA ILE A 10 -68.59 -39.21 15.22
C ILE A 10 -67.18 -38.69 15.54
N LEU A 11 -67.06 -37.45 16.01
CA LEU A 11 -65.93 -36.88 16.78
C LEU A 11 -66.04 -35.34 16.78
N LEU A 12 -67.16 -34.83 17.30
CA LEU A 12 -67.29 -33.42 17.68
C LEU A 12 -67.82 -33.39 19.11
N LYS A 13 -67.10 -32.68 19.98
CA LYS A 13 -67.35 -32.43 21.41
C LYS A 13 -66.79 -33.46 22.40
N MET A 14 -65.54 -33.25 22.81
CA MET A 14 -65.08 -33.17 24.21
C MET A 14 -63.56 -33.32 24.26
N ALA A 15 -62.86 -32.19 24.23
CA ALA A 15 -61.53 -31.99 24.83
C ALA A 15 -61.06 -30.56 24.48
N GLN A 16 -61.86 -29.56 24.86
CA GLN A 16 -61.26 -28.33 25.36
C GLN A 16 -60.56 -28.68 26.67
N VAL A 17 -59.43 -28.02 26.94
CA VAL A 17 -58.51 -28.18 28.08
C VAL A 17 -57.36 -29.13 27.75
N PHE A 18 -56.13 -28.61 27.91
CA PHE A 18 -54.84 -29.11 27.47
C PHE A 18 -54.58 -28.92 25.97
N TRP A 19 -53.91 -27.81 25.65
CA TRP A 19 -52.67 -27.74 24.85
C TRP A 19 -52.26 -26.25 24.73
N ILE A 20 -52.25 -25.56 25.88
CA ILE A 20 -51.44 -24.36 26.10
C ILE A 20 -50.24 -24.90 26.89
N ILE A 21 -49.16 -25.24 26.18
CA ILE A 21 -47.74 -25.36 26.59
C ILE A 21 -47.05 -25.99 25.38
N ALA A 22 -46.78 -25.19 24.36
CA ALA A 22 -45.82 -25.48 23.29
C ALA A 22 -45.38 -24.15 22.67
N LEU A 23 -44.97 -23.20 23.52
CA LEU A 23 -44.43 -21.92 23.09
C LEU A 23 -43.30 -21.46 24.03
N VAL A 24 -42.44 -22.39 24.44
CA VAL A 24 -41.16 -22.08 25.11
C VAL A 24 -40.18 -23.21 24.77
N ALA A 25 -39.46 -23.06 23.64
CA ALA A 25 -38.14 -23.66 23.36
C ALA A 25 -37.79 -23.55 21.86
N LEU A 26 -37.92 -22.36 21.28
CA LEU A 26 -37.11 -21.96 20.12
C LEU A 26 -36.45 -20.61 20.43
N VAL A 27 -35.90 -20.51 21.64
CA VAL A 27 -34.71 -19.68 21.81
C VAL A 27 -33.60 -20.56 21.26
N GLY A 28 -33.26 -20.38 19.99
CA GLY A 28 -32.01 -20.93 19.47
C GLY A 28 -30.92 -20.56 20.47
N PRO A 29 -30.01 -21.47 20.85
CA PRO A 29 -28.90 -21.08 21.70
C PRO A 29 -28.27 -19.86 21.06
N SER A 30 -28.27 -18.74 21.79
CA SER A 30 -27.37 -17.63 21.48
C SER A 30 -26.02 -18.30 21.42
N ALA A 31 -25.52 -18.52 20.20
CA ALA A 31 -24.19 -19.04 20.02
C ALA A 31 -23.32 -18.01 20.73
N ALA A 32 -22.76 -18.39 21.88
CA ALA A 32 -21.63 -17.68 22.42
C ALA A 32 -20.70 -17.46 21.23
N LEU A 33 -20.29 -16.20 21.02
CA LEU A 33 -19.43 -15.85 19.90
C LEU A 33 -18.10 -16.59 20.12
N ASP A 34 -18.03 -17.85 19.73
CA ASP A 34 -16.83 -18.65 19.86
C ASP A 34 -15.78 -17.96 19.01
N CYS A 35 -14.56 -17.90 19.53
CA CYS A 35 -13.41 -17.26 18.87
C CYS A 35 -12.93 -18.11 17.67
N VAL A 36 -13.84 -18.39 16.74
CA VAL A 36 -13.66 -19.27 15.60
C VAL A 36 -12.79 -18.57 14.57
N GLN A 37 -11.67 -19.20 14.25
CA GLN A 37 -10.75 -18.75 13.22
C GLN A 37 -11.28 -19.10 11.82
N ILE A 38 -10.75 -18.43 10.80
CA ILE A 38 -11.02 -18.79 9.40
C ILE A 38 -10.43 -20.19 9.16
N PRO A 39 -11.24 -21.19 8.77
CA PRO A 39 -10.74 -22.51 8.39
C PRO A 39 -9.81 -22.41 7.17
N LYS A 40 -8.75 -23.23 7.12
CA LYS A 40 -7.76 -23.18 6.04
C LYS A 40 -8.37 -23.41 4.65
N ASP A 41 -9.39 -24.26 4.57
CA ASP A 41 -10.14 -24.58 3.36
C ASP A 41 -11.03 -23.42 2.88
N GLN A 42 -11.25 -22.39 3.70
CA GLN A 42 -11.99 -21.17 3.32
C GLN A 42 -11.08 -20.02 2.86
N ILE A 43 -9.75 -20.20 2.92
CA ILE A 43 -8.78 -19.24 2.40
C ILE A 43 -8.64 -19.47 0.89
N ILE A 44 -9.68 -19.07 0.15
CA ILE A 44 -9.79 -19.29 -1.30
C ILE A 44 -9.77 -17.94 -2.01
N PRO A 45 -8.87 -17.72 -2.98
CA PRO A 45 -8.89 -16.52 -3.81
C PRO A 45 -10.24 -16.28 -4.48
N ARG A 46 -10.59 -15.00 -4.67
CA ARG A 46 -11.85 -14.50 -5.24
C ARG A 46 -13.10 -14.81 -4.43
N HIS A 47 -12.96 -15.27 -3.19
CA HIS A 47 -14.07 -15.54 -2.28
C HIS A 47 -13.99 -14.64 -1.05
N PHE A 48 -15.17 -14.38 -0.47
CA PHE A 48 -15.32 -13.66 0.78
C PHE A 48 -15.47 -14.63 1.94
N VAL A 49 -14.85 -14.29 3.06
CA VAL A 49 -15.08 -14.92 4.36
C VAL A 49 -15.42 -13.82 5.36
N THR A 50 -16.26 -14.14 6.33
CA THR A 50 -16.63 -13.19 7.39
C THR A 50 -16.25 -13.70 8.76
N ILE A 51 -15.96 -12.76 9.66
CA ILE A 51 -15.83 -13.01 11.09
C ILE A 51 -16.81 -12.08 11.81
N PRO A 52 -17.77 -12.59 12.59
CA PRO A 52 -18.10 -14.01 12.76
C PRO A 52 -18.54 -14.72 11.47
N ALA A 53 -18.35 -16.04 11.42
CA ALA A 53 -18.61 -16.84 10.20
C ALA A 53 -20.07 -16.73 9.72
N GLY A 54 -20.25 -16.47 8.42
CA GLY A 54 -21.58 -16.37 7.79
C GLY A 54 -22.37 -15.10 8.13
N SER A 55 -21.80 -14.18 8.91
CA SER A 55 -22.48 -12.92 9.25
C SER A 55 -22.72 -12.03 8.02
N ASN A 56 -23.95 -11.53 7.86
CA ASN A 56 -24.31 -10.55 6.83
C ASN A 56 -24.23 -9.09 7.31
N ASP A 57 -24.15 -8.87 8.63
CA ASP A 57 -24.06 -7.58 9.31
C ASP A 57 -23.17 -7.75 10.56
N THR A 58 -22.82 -6.64 11.20
CA THR A 58 -22.16 -6.58 12.51
C THR A 58 -22.90 -7.43 13.54
N VAL A 59 -22.14 -8.22 14.29
CA VAL A 59 -22.67 -9.12 15.32
C VAL A 59 -22.31 -8.60 16.70
N GLU A 60 -23.27 -8.62 17.62
CA GLU A 60 -23.07 -8.19 19.00
C GLU A 60 -22.09 -9.12 19.73
N ILE A 61 -21.15 -8.50 20.45
CA ILE A 61 -20.17 -9.17 21.29
C ILE A 61 -20.55 -9.02 22.76
N PRO A 62 -20.43 -10.10 23.57
CA PRO A 62 -20.79 -10.05 24.98
C PRO A 62 -19.81 -9.16 25.79
N PRO A 63 -20.16 -8.78 27.04
CA PRO A 63 -19.20 -8.18 27.96
C PRO A 63 -18.07 -9.17 28.32
N ASN A 64 -16.91 -8.65 28.70
CA ASN A 64 -15.68 -9.42 28.97
C ASN A 64 -15.22 -10.31 27.82
N TYR A 65 -15.58 -9.96 26.59
CA TYR A 65 -15.13 -10.63 25.39
C TYR A 65 -13.66 -10.36 25.16
N SER A 66 -12.88 -11.40 24.84
CA SER A 66 -11.49 -11.28 24.44
C SER A 66 -11.16 -12.37 23.44
N CYS A 67 -11.04 -11.98 22.18
CA CYS A 67 -10.73 -12.91 21.10
C CYS A 67 -9.68 -12.29 20.18
N THR A 68 -8.78 -13.12 19.67
CA THR A 68 -7.81 -12.72 18.64
C THR A 68 -8.07 -13.52 17.38
N TYR A 69 -8.39 -12.83 16.30
CA TYR A 69 -8.55 -13.43 14.98
C TYR A 69 -7.28 -13.27 14.16
N LEU A 70 -6.86 -14.35 13.51
CA LEU A 70 -5.70 -14.39 12.64
C LEU A 70 -6.18 -14.42 11.19
N VAL A 71 -5.85 -13.37 10.44
CA VAL A 71 -6.00 -13.38 8.98
C VAL A 71 -4.65 -13.76 8.39
N THR A 72 -4.54 -15.03 7.97
CA THR A 72 -3.32 -15.59 7.36
C THR A 72 -3.51 -15.66 5.86
N VAL A 73 -2.44 -15.40 5.10
CA VAL A 73 -2.51 -15.39 3.65
C VAL A 73 -1.42 -16.27 3.04
N PRO A 74 -1.76 -17.18 2.10
CA PRO A 74 -0.77 -18.03 1.43
C PRO A 74 0.12 -17.22 0.46
N PRO A 75 1.18 -17.84 -0.09
CA PRO A 75 1.98 -17.22 -1.15
C PRO A 75 1.13 -16.80 -2.35
N MET A 76 1.55 -15.73 -3.03
CA MET A 76 0.90 -15.18 -4.24
C MET A 76 -0.59 -14.82 -4.08
N VAL A 77 -1.05 -14.62 -2.85
CA VAL A 77 -2.40 -14.13 -2.52
C VAL A 77 -2.24 -12.97 -1.56
N TYR A 78 -3.12 -11.98 -1.63
CA TYR A 78 -3.27 -10.96 -0.59
C TYR A 78 -4.72 -10.96 -0.08
N ALA A 79 -4.96 -10.41 1.10
CA ALA A 79 -6.31 -10.23 1.62
C ALA A 79 -6.63 -8.75 1.82
N HIS A 80 -7.81 -8.33 1.38
CA HIS A 80 -8.41 -7.06 1.74
C HIS A 80 -9.42 -7.30 2.87
N VAL A 81 -9.16 -6.73 4.04
CA VAL A 81 -9.99 -6.87 5.24
C VAL A 81 -10.72 -5.56 5.50
N ARG A 82 -12.03 -5.58 5.32
CA ARG A 82 -12.92 -4.50 5.74
C ARG A 82 -13.43 -4.79 7.15
N LEU A 83 -13.00 -3.97 8.11
CA LEU A 83 -13.50 -3.97 9.48
C LEU A 83 -14.70 -3.02 9.58
N GLU A 84 -15.86 -3.57 9.92
CA GLU A 84 -17.08 -2.85 10.26
C GLU A 84 -17.13 -2.67 11.78
N ASN A 85 -16.88 -1.43 12.22
CA ASN A 85 -16.76 -1.04 13.61
C ASN A 85 -18.12 -0.62 14.18
N GLY A 86 -18.68 -1.45 15.06
CA GLY A 86 -19.89 -1.19 15.83
C GLY A 86 -19.63 -1.11 17.33
N LEU A 87 -18.40 -0.81 17.76
CA LEU A 87 -18.09 -0.68 19.18
C LEU A 87 -18.79 0.56 19.75
N GLU A 88 -19.36 0.41 20.95
CA GLU A 88 -20.07 1.49 21.66
C GLU A 88 -19.47 1.74 23.05
N GLY A 89 -18.81 0.75 23.65
CA GLY A 89 -18.17 0.90 24.95
C GLY A 89 -16.92 1.77 24.94
N ASN A 90 -16.78 2.65 25.93
CA ASN A 90 -15.62 3.55 26.07
C ASN A 90 -14.28 2.81 26.23
N ASN A 91 -14.30 1.58 26.74
CA ASN A 91 -13.13 0.74 26.96
C ASN A 91 -13.10 -0.48 26.04
N ASP A 92 -14.04 -0.57 25.10
CA ASP A 92 -14.07 -1.64 24.11
C ASP A 92 -13.16 -1.24 22.95
N MET A 93 -12.37 -2.20 22.46
CA MET A 93 -11.31 -1.89 21.52
C MET A 93 -11.02 -3.08 20.61
N ILE A 94 -10.73 -2.77 19.35
CA ILE A 94 -10.10 -3.69 18.42
C ILE A 94 -8.66 -3.23 18.20
N THR A 95 -7.69 -4.08 18.51
CA THR A 95 -6.27 -3.84 18.21
C THR A 95 -5.89 -4.64 16.99
N VAL A 96 -5.50 -3.95 15.91
CA VAL A 96 -4.98 -4.57 14.70
C VAL A 96 -3.45 -4.50 14.74
N ILE A 97 -2.80 -5.64 14.57
CA ILE A 97 -1.33 -5.75 14.50
C ILE A 97 -0.97 -6.35 13.15
N ASP A 98 -0.28 -5.57 12.32
CA ASP A 98 0.16 -6.02 10.99
C ASP A 98 1.49 -6.81 11.05
N GLN A 99 1.94 -7.26 9.89
CA GLN A 99 3.21 -7.99 9.73
C GLN A 99 4.45 -7.22 10.18
N GLN A 100 4.36 -5.90 10.33
CA GLN A 100 5.45 -5.04 10.80
C GLN A 100 5.37 -4.76 12.31
N ALA A 101 4.46 -5.43 13.02
CA ALA A 101 4.09 -5.15 14.40
C ALA A 101 3.51 -3.74 14.62
N THR A 102 3.05 -3.06 13.55
CA THR A 102 2.36 -1.77 13.67
C THR A 102 1.01 -2.00 14.34
N ARG A 103 0.74 -1.24 15.39
CA ARG A 103 -0.52 -1.34 16.15
C ARG A 103 -1.48 -0.23 15.74
N THR A 104 -2.65 -0.62 15.26
CA THR A 104 -3.79 0.28 15.01
C THR A 104 -4.86 0.02 16.06
N LEU A 105 -5.23 1.05 16.82
CA LEU A 105 -6.29 0.98 17.83
C LEU A 105 -7.59 1.50 17.23
N VAL A 106 -8.64 0.68 17.31
CA VAL A 106 -9.98 1.00 16.84
C VAL A 106 -10.91 1.00 18.05
N ALA A 107 -11.48 2.17 18.35
CA ALA A 107 -12.42 2.37 19.45
C ALA A 107 -13.79 2.80 18.91
N SER A 108 -14.76 3.01 19.79
CA SER A 108 -16.13 3.42 19.41
C SER A 108 -16.19 4.70 18.57
N ARG A 109 -15.25 5.62 18.78
CA ARG A 109 -15.14 6.90 18.05
C ARG A 109 -14.34 6.81 16.74
N SER A 110 -13.67 5.69 16.47
CA SER A 110 -12.98 5.47 15.21
C SER A 110 -13.99 5.34 14.06
N SER A 111 -13.52 5.46 12.81
CA SER A 111 -14.36 5.28 11.62
C SER A 111 -15.20 4.00 11.69
N LYS A 112 -16.44 4.07 11.20
CA LYS A 112 -17.34 2.91 11.16
C LYS A 112 -16.86 1.82 10.18
N ILE A 113 -16.04 2.19 9.21
CA ILE A 113 -15.40 1.27 8.27
C ILE A 113 -13.90 1.58 8.23
N LEU A 114 -13.08 0.55 8.41
CA LEU A 114 -11.63 0.60 8.20
C LEU A 114 -11.19 -0.52 7.27
N ASN A 115 -10.23 -0.23 6.39
CA ASN A 115 -9.70 -1.20 5.43
C ASN A 115 -8.24 -1.52 5.75
N PHE A 116 -7.91 -2.80 5.73
CA PHE A 116 -6.57 -3.32 5.95
C PHE A 116 -6.17 -4.25 4.80
N TYR A 117 -4.88 -4.32 4.52
CA TYR A 117 -4.31 -5.27 3.56
C TYR A 117 -3.40 -6.24 4.31
N VAL A 118 -3.53 -7.53 4.02
CA VAL A 118 -2.67 -8.59 4.54
C VAL A 118 -1.90 -9.19 3.37
N PHE A 119 -0.58 -9.22 3.48
CA PHE A 119 0.32 -9.55 2.37
C PHE A 119 0.56 -11.06 2.22
N PRO A 120 1.01 -11.51 1.04
CA PRO A 120 1.37 -12.90 0.82
C PRO A 120 2.33 -13.41 1.88
N ASN A 121 2.11 -14.63 2.37
CA ASN A 121 2.97 -15.28 3.36
C ASN A 121 3.12 -14.49 4.68
N THR A 122 2.14 -13.64 5.03
CA THR A 122 2.11 -12.93 6.31
C THR A 122 0.81 -13.18 7.09
N THR A 123 0.73 -12.64 8.31
CA THR A 123 -0.44 -12.72 9.18
C THR A 123 -0.69 -11.38 9.83
N THR A 124 -1.95 -10.94 9.81
CA THR A 124 -2.43 -9.77 10.56
C THR A 124 -3.39 -10.23 11.64
N THR A 125 -3.22 -9.72 12.86
CA THR A 125 -4.05 -10.08 14.01
C THR A 125 -5.09 -9.02 14.31
N PHE A 126 -6.31 -9.43 14.58
CA PHE A 126 -7.41 -8.56 15.03
C PHE A 126 -7.84 -9.00 16.43
N GLN A 127 -7.36 -8.31 17.45
CA GLN A 127 -7.72 -8.58 18.84
C GLN A 127 -8.91 -7.73 19.26
N VAL A 128 -10.06 -8.36 19.46
CA VAL A 128 -11.31 -7.73 19.89
C VAL A 128 -11.48 -7.91 21.39
N VAL A 129 -11.62 -6.82 22.13
CA VAL A 129 -11.78 -6.82 23.59
C VAL A 129 -12.94 -5.93 24.02
N THR A 130 -13.82 -6.46 24.87
CA THR A 130 -14.82 -5.67 25.59
C THR A 130 -14.59 -5.74 27.10
N LYS A 131 -15.12 -4.77 27.84
CA LYS A 131 -15.08 -4.77 29.31
C LYS A 131 -16.39 -5.30 29.92
N SER A 132 -16.50 -5.21 31.25
CA SER A 132 -17.54 -5.89 32.04
C SER A 132 -18.96 -5.36 31.84
N VAL A 133 -19.12 -4.13 31.33
CA VAL A 133 -20.44 -3.55 31.07
C VAL A 133 -20.87 -3.91 29.66
N ASN A 134 -22.07 -4.48 29.51
CA ASN A 134 -22.63 -4.71 28.18
C ASN A 134 -23.05 -3.36 27.57
N MET A 135 -22.29 -2.91 26.58
CA MET A 135 -22.53 -1.68 25.83
C MET A 135 -23.19 -1.95 24.47
N HIS A 136 -23.61 -3.19 24.21
CA HIS A 136 -24.13 -3.66 22.91
C HIS A 136 -23.16 -3.42 21.75
N SER A 137 -21.85 -3.45 22.05
CA SER A 137 -20.79 -3.35 21.04
C SER A 137 -20.93 -4.47 20.01
N LYS A 138 -20.65 -4.15 18.75
CA LYS A 138 -20.72 -5.06 17.62
C LYS A 138 -19.48 -4.93 16.75
N PHE A 139 -19.17 -5.96 15.99
CA PHE A 139 -18.16 -5.86 14.94
C PHE A 139 -18.41 -6.87 13.83
N ARG A 140 -17.76 -6.66 12.69
CA ARG A 140 -17.61 -7.67 11.66
C ARG A 140 -16.34 -7.43 10.86
N LEU A 141 -15.66 -8.51 10.49
CA LEU A 141 -14.61 -8.51 9.48
C LEU A 141 -15.17 -9.12 8.21
N VAL A 142 -14.98 -8.44 7.08
CA VAL A 142 -15.24 -8.96 5.74
C VAL A 142 -13.89 -9.10 5.04
N ILE A 143 -13.46 -10.32 4.82
CA ILE A 143 -12.15 -10.65 4.25
C ILE A 143 -12.36 -11.11 2.82
N PHE A 144 -11.70 -10.45 1.86
CA PHE A 144 -11.63 -10.86 0.47
C PHE A 144 -10.21 -11.28 0.13
N TYR A 145 -10.01 -12.53 -0.28
CA TYR A 145 -8.72 -13.01 -0.75
C TYR A 145 -8.59 -12.80 -2.26
N GLN A 146 -7.45 -12.31 -2.73
CA GLN A 146 -7.21 -12.04 -4.14
C GLN A 146 -5.83 -12.52 -4.58
N ASN A 147 -5.76 -13.11 -5.77
CA ASN A 147 -4.49 -13.52 -6.37
C ASN A 147 -3.62 -12.30 -6.68
N MET A 148 -2.33 -12.45 -6.42
CA MET A 148 -1.29 -11.56 -6.91
C MET A 148 -0.95 -11.93 -8.35
N LEU A 149 -0.67 -10.92 -9.17
CA LEU A 149 -0.08 -11.14 -10.48
C LEU A 149 1.41 -11.48 -10.32
N ASN A 150 1.93 -12.31 -11.22
CA ASN A 150 3.35 -12.61 -11.26
C ASN A 150 4.14 -11.32 -11.49
N PRO A 151 5.13 -10.99 -10.66
CA PRO A 151 5.89 -9.76 -10.85
C PRO A 151 6.75 -9.84 -12.11
N ASN A 152 6.87 -8.71 -12.81
CA ASN A 152 7.93 -8.55 -13.79
C ASN A 152 9.26 -8.42 -13.05
N VAL A 153 10.26 -9.18 -13.49
CA VAL A 153 11.59 -9.19 -12.87
C VAL A 153 12.55 -8.37 -13.72
N THR A 154 13.20 -7.40 -13.09
CA THR A 154 14.24 -6.57 -13.69
C THR A 154 15.53 -6.71 -12.90
N TYR A 155 16.64 -6.96 -13.59
CA TYR A 155 17.96 -7.05 -12.97
C TYR A 155 18.66 -5.68 -12.97
N LEU A 156 19.18 -5.29 -11.82
CA LEU A 156 20.02 -4.11 -11.64
C LEU A 156 21.48 -4.46 -11.97
N GLY A 157 22.21 -3.50 -12.57
CA GLY A 157 23.61 -3.68 -12.97
C GLY A 157 23.88 -3.46 -14.47
N ASN A 158 22.84 -3.24 -15.27
CA ASN A 158 22.98 -2.72 -16.64
C ASN A 158 23.28 -1.20 -16.60
N SER A 159 23.73 -0.64 -17.72
CA SER A 159 24.09 0.79 -17.82
C SER A 159 22.94 1.76 -17.53
N ASP A 160 21.70 1.36 -17.78
CA ASP A 160 20.58 2.30 -17.79
C ASP A 160 19.86 2.38 -16.43
N LEU A 161 19.36 3.57 -16.11
CA LEU A 161 18.58 3.82 -14.91
C LEU A 161 17.33 2.94 -14.93
N LYS A 162 17.04 2.26 -13.81
CA LYS A 162 15.84 1.43 -13.68
C LYS A 162 14.79 2.18 -12.86
N TYR A 163 13.65 2.41 -13.50
CA TYR A 163 12.49 3.05 -12.91
C TYR A 163 11.20 2.56 -13.58
N PHE A 164 10.06 2.84 -12.94
CA PHE A 164 8.74 2.70 -13.55
C PHE A 164 7.76 3.69 -12.92
N THR A 165 6.67 4.01 -13.62
CA THR A 165 5.60 4.89 -13.15
C THR A 165 4.64 4.14 -12.23
N LEU A 166 4.18 4.74 -11.13
CA LEU A 166 3.26 4.08 -10.19
C LEU A 166 1.89 3.77 -10.78
N ASN A 167 1.42 4.59 -11.72
CA ASN A 167 0.21 4.30 -12.50
C ASN A 167 0.26 2.96 -13.22
N ASP A 168 1.47 2.45 -13.50
CA ASP A 168 1.65 1.14 -14.10
C ASP A 168 1.41 -0.02 -13.12
N LEU A 169 1.08 0.23 -11.85
CA LEU A 169 0.80 -0.82 -10.88
C LEU A 169 -0.63 -0.82 -10.35
N GLN A 170 -1.52 -0.03 -10.95
CA GLN A 170 -2.94 -0.06 -10.58
C GLN A 170 -3.54 -1.44 -10.86
N VAL A 171 -4.46 -1.89 -9.99
CA VAL A 171 -5.09 -3.23 -10.12
C VAL A 171 -5.76 -3.44 -11.49
N ASN A 172 -6.34 -2.39 -12.07
CA ASN A 172 -6.99 -2.44 -13.39
C ASN A 172 -6.08 -2.09 -14.58
N SER A 173 -4.78 -1.82 -14.36
CA SER A 173 -3.86 -1.42 -15.44
C SER A 173 -3.37 -2.59 -16.31
N TYR A 174 -3.73 -3.84 -15.98
CA TYR A 174 -3.19 -5.08 -16.58
C TYR A 174 -1.67 -5.25 -16.45
N LYS A 175 -1.00 -4.36 -15.72
CA LYS A 175 0.44 -4.37 -15.54
C LYS A 175 0.80 -5.03 -14.20
N ASN A 176 1.90 -5.75 -14.23
CA ASN A 176 2.33 -6.62 -13.14
C ASN A 176 3.08 -5.83 -12.05
N PRO A 177 3.07 -6.30 -10.80
CA PRO A 177 4.02 -5.87 -9.78
C PRO A 177 5.45 -5.91 -10.31
N GLN A 178 6.36 -5.10 -9.76
CA GLN A 178 7.74 -5.03 -10.24
C GLN A 178 8.68 -5.57 -9.17
N THR A 179 9.57 -6.48 -9.55
CA THR A 179 10.64 -6.99 -8.67
C THR A 179 11.99 -6.63 -9.26
N MET A 180 12.79 -5.92 -8.48
CA MET A 180 14.15 -5.54 -8.81
C MET A 180 15.11 -6.52 -8.12
N ILE A 181 16.06 -7.06 -8.87
CA ILE A 181 17.09 -7.98 -8.38
C ILE A 181 18.47 -7.40 -8.66
N GLY A 182 19.25 -7.12 -7.62
CA GLY A 182 20.64 -6.67 -7.71
C GLY A 182 21.65 -7.75 -7.33
N THR A 183 22.94 -7.42 -7.46
CA THR A 183 24.05 -8.17 -6.88
C THR A 183 24.38 -7.71 -5.45
N GLU A 184 23.83 -6.59 -5.04
CA GLU A 184 24.00 -5.94 -3.74
C GLU A 184 22.66 -5.36 -3.25
N GLN A 185 22.69 -4.66 -2.11
CA GLN A 185 21.52 -3.94 -1.60
C GLN A 185 21.06 -2.86 -2.59
N ILE A 186 19.77 -2.55 -2.54
CA ILE A 186 19.11 -1.64 -3.47
C ILE A 186 18.64 -0.41 -2.69
N SER A 187 19.02 0.77 -3.18
CA SER A 187 18.42 2.04 -2.78
C SER A 187 17.21 2.33 -3.68
N MET A 188 16.07 2.62 -3.08
CA MET A 188 14.84 2.99 -3.77
C MET A 188 14.45 4.42 -3.36
N ALA A 189 14.13 5.25 -4.36
CA ALA A 189 13.66 6.60 -4.17
C ALA A 189 12.38 6.84 -4.98
N ILE A 190 11.46 7.66 -4.46
CA ILE A 190 10.25 8.07 -5.19
C ILE A 190 10.57 9.36 -5.95
N ALA A 191 10.39 9.32 -7.26
CA ALA A 191 10.42 10.49 -8.12
C ALA A 191 9.03 11.17 -8.07
N HIS A 192 8.84 12.04 -7.07
CA HIS A 192 7.57 12.73 -6.86
C HIS A 192 7.24 13.66 -8.04
N SER A 193 6.12 13.44 -8.72
CA SER A 193 5.75 14.16 -9.96
C SER A 193 5.42 15.64 -9.74
N GLY A 194 4.92 15.95 -8.54
CA GLY A 194 4.42 17.28 -8.18
C GLY A 194 2.92 17.45 -8.40
N TRP A 195 2.25 16.43 -8.96
CA TRP A 195 0.80 16.42 -9.10
C TRP A 195 0.12 16.29 -7.73
N ASP A 196 -0.86 17.16 -7.47
CA ASP A 196 -1.57 17.25 -6.20
C ASP A 196 -2.41 16.00 -5.85
N ALA A 197 -2.81 15.25 -6.87
CA ALA A 197 -3.56 14.01 -6.70
C ALA A 197 -2.67 12.75 -6.57
N ASP A 198 -1.34 12.89 -6.48
CA ASP A 198 -0.45 11.76 -6.21
C ASP A 198 -0.79 11.14 -4.84
N ILE A 199 -1.17 9.86 -4.84
CA ILE A 199 -1.47 9.10 -3.63
C ILE A 199 -0.56 7.87 -3.53
N PHE A 200 0.14 7.73 -2.40
CA PHE A 200 1.08 6.63 -2.17
C PHE A 200 0.55 5.50 -1.27
N ASP A 201 -0.62 5.67 -0.65
CA ASP A 201 -1.11 4.77 0.41
C ASP A 201 -1.52 3.37 -0.08
N ASN A 202 -1.83 3.22 -1.38
CA ASN A 202 -2.18 1.94 -2.01
C ASN A 202 -1.00 1.23 -2.64
N TYR A 203 0.20 1.84 -2.59
CA TYR A 203 1.43 1.25 -3.08
C TYR A 203 2.27 0.74 -1.92
N PHE A 204 2.94 -0.39 -2.15
CA PHE A 204 3.67 -1.08 -1.11
C PHE A 204 5.04 -1.48 -1.60
N VAL A 205 6.01 -1.40 -0.69
CA VAL A 205 7.39 -1.79 -0.89
C VAL A 205 7.67 -3.01 -0.04
N ILE A 206 8.08 -4.10 -0.68
CA ILE A 206 8.36 -5.39 -0.06
C ILE A 206 9.86 -5.63 -0.15
N ASP A 207 10.55 -5.63 0.99
CA ASP A 207 11.94 -6.07 1.09
C ASP A 207 11.99 -7.59 0.93
N GLY A 208 12.52 -8.07 -0.19
CA GLY A 208 12.35 -9.44 -0.66
C GLY A 208 11.41 -9.53 -1.87
N ASP A 209 10.58 -10.57 -1.90
CA ASP A 209 9.56 -10.84 -2.91
C ASP A 209 8.30 -11.43 -2.26
N PHE A 210 7.26 -11.76 -3.04
CA PHE A 210 6.01 -12.30 -2.50
C PHE A 210 6.14 -13.69 -1.88
N GLU A 211 7.18 -14.45 -2.23
CA GLU A 211 7.43 -15.77 -1.65
C GLU A 211 8.13 -15.62 -0.29
N ASN A 212 9.10 -14.71 -0.21
CA ASN A 212 9.93 -14.50 0.98
C ASN A 212 9.96 -13.00 1.39
N PRO A 213 8.83 -12.42 1.83
CA PRO A 213 8.80 -11.04 2.28
C PRO A 213 9.47 -10.93 3.67
N LYS A 214 10.50 -10.09 3.78
CA LYS A 214 11.11 -9.75 5.08
C LYS A 214 10.33 -8.65 5.77
N TYR A 215 10.00 -7.61 5.02
CA TYR A 215 9.26 -6.44 5.49
C TYR A 215 8.35 -5.91 4.38
N VAL A 216 7.16 -5.44 4.76
CA VAL A 216 6.22 -4.84 3.81
C VAL A 216 5.71 -3.49 4.29
N TYR A 217 6.18 -2.43 3.65
CA TYR A 217 5.90 -1.04 4.01
C TYR A 217 4.89 -0.43 3.05
N ARG A 218 4.07 0.51 3.55
CA ARG A 218 3.39 1.47 2.68
C ARG A 218 4.41 2.41 2.06
N MET A 219 4.23 2.71 0.78
CA MET A 219 5.14 3.58 0.04
C MET A 219 5.12 5.02 0.55
N SER A 220 4.02 5.49 1.12
CA SER A 220 3.92 6.83 1.73
C SER A 220 4.96 7.10 2.82
N ARG A 221 5.50 6.05 3.46
CA ARG A 221 6.62 6.17 4.41
C ARG A 221 7.91 6.72 3.78
N PHE A 222 8.07 6.59 2.46
CA PHE A 222 9.29 6.90 1.72
C PHE A 222 9.12 8.10 0.78
N GLN A 223 8.05 8.88 0.92
CA GLN A 223 7.79 10.06 0.07
C GLN A 223 8.95 11.07 0.09
N TYR A 224 9.61 11.22 1.24
CA TYR A 224 10.67 12.21 1.46
C TYR A 224 12.01 11.59 1.87
N SER A 225 12.14 10.27 1.75
CA SER A 225 13.35 9.56 2.15
C SER A 225 13.51 8.27 1.38
N ASN A 226 14.75 7.94 0.99
CA ASN A 226 15.04 6.68 0.33
C ASN A 226 14.82 5.49 1.26
N TYR A 227 14.46 4.36 0.67
CA TYR A 227 14.53 3.05 1.31
C TYR A 227 15.81 2.33 0.90
N ILE A 228 16.49 1.68 1.84
CA ILE A 228 17.61 0.78 1.56
C ILE A 228 17.17 -0.63 1.92
N SER A 229 17.16 -1.53 0.93
CA SER A 229 16.79 -2.93 1.16
C SER A 229 17.83 -3.65 2.01
N THR A 230 17.39 -4.63 2.81
CA THR A 230 18.26 -5.49 3.61
C THR A 230 18.93 -6.59 2.79
N GLY A 231 18.29 -7.00 1.68
CA GLY A 231 18.85 -7.95 0.72
C GLY A 231 19.00 -7.33 -0.67
N ASN A 232 19.14 -8.18 -1.67
CA ASN A 232 19.33 -7.79 -3.08
C ASN A 232 18.04 -7.89 -3.90
N LYS A 233 16.88 -8.04 -3.26
CA LYS A 233 15.57 -8.09 -3.90
C LYS A 233 14.65 -7.05 -3.29
N LEU A 234 13.93 -6.34 -4.14
CA LEU A 234 12.93 -5.37 -3.72
C LEU A 234 11.73 -5.45 -4.67
N THR A 235 10.54 -5.69 -4.13
CA THR A 235 9.30 -5.76 -4.91
C THR A 235 8.39 -4.58 -4.59
N VAL A 236 7.73 -4.03 -5.61
CA VAL A 236 6.75 -2.96 -5.48
C VAL A 236 5.43 -3.39 -6.12
N VAL A 237 4.33 -3.10 -5.43
CA VAL A 237 2.97 -3.44 -5.89
C VAL A 237 1.96 -2.36 -5.54
N GLY A 238 0.99 -2.13 -6.42
CA GLY A 238 -0.24 -1.41 -6.13
C GLY A 238 -1.41 -2.39 -5.93
N LEU A 239 -2.22 -2.16 -4.88
CA LEU A 239 -3.35 -3.04 -4.51
C LEU A 239 -4.72 -2.36 -4.63
N ASP A 240 -4.77 -1.17 -5.23
CA ASP A 240 -6.01 -0.44 -5.53
C ASP A 240 -5.85 0.36 -6.84
N ASN A 241 -6.91 1.04 -7.28
CA ASN A 241 -6.96 1.85 -8.49
C ASN A 241 -6.69 3.34 -8.24
N ARG A 242 -6.04 3.70 -7.13
CA ARG A 242 -5.60 5.08 -6.95
C ARG A 242 -4.47 5.41 -7.91
N VAL A 243 -4.43 6.66 -8.33
CA VAL A 243 -3.57 7.16 -9.39
C VAL A 243 -2.36 7.84 -8.76
N SER A 244 -1.18 7.63 -9.35
CA SER A 244 0.01 8.42 -9.10
C SER A 244 0.89 8.47 -10.35
N GLU A 245 1.21 9.69 -10.76
CA GLU A 245 2.09 9.99 -11.90
C GLU A 245 3.56 10.04 -11.48
N SER A 246 3.81 9.89 -10.18
CA SER A 246 5.14 9.66 -9.64
C SER A 246 5.73 8.33 -10.12
N SER A 247 7.06 8.28 -10.13
CA SER A 247 7.81 7.07 -10.49
C SER A 247 8.62 6.55 -9.31
N VAL A 248 9.06 5.30 -9.38
CA VAL A 248 10.00 4.73 -8.41
C VAL A 248 11.31 4.43 -9.12
N VAL A 249 12.41 4.90 -8.55
CA VAL A 249 13.76 4.71 -9.08
C VAL A 249 14.52 3.73 -8.19
N PHE A 250 15.25 2.81 -8.82
CA PHE A 250 16.06 1.80 -8.14
C PHE A 250 17.51 1.97 -8.53
N THR A 251 18.39 1.92 -7.53
CA THR A 251 19.82 2.14 -7.72
C THR A 251 20.59 1.14 -6.86
N PRO A 252 21.63 0.48 -7.41
CA PRO A 252 22.56 -0.30 -6.59
C PRO A 252 23.14 0.58 -5.46
N LEU A 253 23.23 0.04 -4.24
CA LEU A 253 23.63 0.83 -3.07
C LEU A 253 25.01 1.46 -3.25
N SER A 254 25.98 0.73 -3.81
CA SER A 254 27.32 1.26 -4.11
C SER A 254 27.29 2.52 -5.00
N GLN A 255 26.36 2.58 -5.97
CA GLN A 255 26.18 3.75 -6.83
C GLN A 255 25.57 4.93 -6.07
N ALA A 256 24.55 4.68 -5.24
CA ALA A 256 23.95 5.72 -4.41
C ALA A 256 24.97 6.32 -3.42
N GLN A 257 25.85 5.47 -2.87
CA GLN A 257 26.88 5.88 -1.91
C GLN A 257 28.04 6.69 -2.52
N GLN A 258 28.10 6.86 -3.84
CA GLN A 258 29.05 7.80 -4.47
C GLN A 258 28.72 9.27 -4.16
N PHE A 259 27.51 9.54 -3.67
CA PHE A 259 27.01 10.86 -3.28
C PHE A 259 26.82 10.91 -1.76
N ASP A 260 26.69 12.12 -1.19
CA ASP A 260 26.16 12.31 0.17
C ASP A 260 24.64 12.09 0.18
N SER A 261 23.99 12.42 -0.93
CA SER A 261 22.58 12.14 -1.17
C SER A 261 22.34 11.86 -2.67
N LEU A 262 21.68 10.74 -2.97
CA LEU A 262 21.13 10.45 -4.30
C LEU A 262 19.63 10.22 -4.17
N THR A 263 18.81 11.17 -4.58
CA THR A 263 17.34 11.07 -4.52
C THR A 263 16.75 10.99 -5.92
N ALA A 264 15.42 11.02 -6.02
CA ALA A 264 14.71 11.06 -7.29
C ALA A 264 13.67 12.19 -7.28
N PHE A 265 13.33 12.67 -8.47
CA PHE A 265 12.40 13.77 -8.68
C PHE A 265 11.60 13.51 -9.96
N GLY A 266 10.29 13.78 -9.93
CA GLY A 266 9.42 13.61 -11.08
C GLY A 266 8.99 14.96 -11.65
N THR A 267 8.74 15.01 -12.96
CA THR A 267 8.10 16.17 -13.60
C THR A 267 6.82 15.77 -14.30
N TYR A 268 5.79 16.60 -14.13
CA TYR A 268 4.47 16.46 -14.73
C TYR A 268 4.11 17.69 -15.58
N PHE A 269 2.84 17.88 -15.97
CA PHE A 269 2.42 19.06 -16.74
C PHE A 269 2.45 20.37 -15.92
N GLU A 270 2.41 20.26 -14.60
CA GLU A 270 2.58 21.38 -13.67
C GLU A 270 4.05 21.55 -13.29
N ALA A 271 4.45 22.81 -13.06
CA ALA A 271 5.80 23.12 -12.64
C ALA A 271 6.03 22.60 -11.22
N ASN A 272 7.02 21.73 -11.07
CA ASN A 272 7.46 21.20 -9.79
C ASN A 272 8.81 21.84 -9.39
N GLN A 273 9.05 21.98 -8.08
CA GLN A 273 10.26 22.57 -7.54
C GLN A 273 11.19 21.50 -6.98
N LEU A 274 12.41 21.46 -7.49
CA LEU A 274 13.49 20.60 -7.00
C LEU A 274 14.52 21.43 -6.27
N ASP A 275 14.77 21.10 -5.00
CA ASP A 275 15.89 21.62 -4.24
C ASP A 275 16.99 20.54 -4.11
N ILE A 276 18.23 20.91 -4.40
CA ILE A 276 19.40 20.04 -4.27
C ILE A 276 20.48 20.75 -3.46
N ASN A 277 21.08 20.04 -2.51
CA ASN A 277 22.15 20.56 -1.67
C ASN A 277 23.39 19.66 -1.75
N GLY A 278 24.41 20.12 -2.47
CA GLY A 278 25.73 19.52 -2.54
C GLY A 278 26.77 20.27 -1.70
N LYS A 279 26.38 21.08 -0.71
CA LYS A 279 27.32 21.75 0.21
C LYS A 279 27.59 20.95 1.48
N ASP A 280 26.57 20.23 1.92
CA ASP A 280 26.60 19.47 3.16
C ASP A 280 27.15 18.06 2.94
N GLY A 281 27.54 17.40 4.03
CA GLY A 281 28.13 16.06 3.99
C GLY A 281 29.64 16.05 3.75
N ASN A 282 30.20 14.84 3.69
CA ASN A 282 31.65 14.65 3.60
C ASN A 282 32.15 14.74 2.17
N LYS A 283 31.33 14.33 1.18
CA LYS A 283 31.70 14.36 -0.24
C LYS A 283 31.39 15.72 -0.88
N LYS A 284 30.53 16.53 -0.26
CA LYS A 284 29.98 17.79 -0.80
C LYS A 284 29.45 17.59 -2.21
N ARG A 285 28.70 16.51 -2.38
CA ARG A 285 28.27 16.01 -3.68
C ARG A 285 26.93 15.31 -3.57
N SER A 286 25.91 15.87 -4.20
CA SER A 286 24.57 15.32 -4.23
C SER A 286 24.09 15.15 -5.67
N ALA A 287 23.20 14.20 -5.88
CA ALA A 287 22.57 13.98 -7.17
C ALA A 287 21.08 13.68 -7.04
N VAL A 288 20.33 13.97 -8.09
CA VAL A 288 18.90 13.71 -8.18
C VAL A 288 18.63 13.07 -9.53
N ASN A 289 18.03 11.88 -9.55
CA ASN A 289 17.52 11.26 -10.76
C ASN A 289 16.17 11.91 -11.12
N VAL A 290 16.12 12.60 -12.24
CA VAL A 290 14.90 13.23 -12.75
C VAL A 290 14.21 12.29 -13.71
N ILE A 291 12.92 12.03 -13.48
CA ILE A 291 12.04 11.24 -14.35
C ILE A 291 10.92 12.14 -14.88
N GLY A 292 10.97 12.44 -16.17
CA GLY A 292 9.91 13.14 -16.86
C GLY A 292 8.75 12.22 -17.22
N MET A 293 7.53 12.74 -17.11
CA MET A 293 6.32 12.11 -17.67
C MET A 293 6.47 11.85 -19.19
N LYS A 294 7.25 12.68 -19.88
CA LYS A 294 7.56 12.60 -21.32
C LYS A 294 9.07 12.74 -21.53
N ASP A 295 9.52 12.46 -22.75
CA ASP A 295 10.94 12.58 -23.18
C ASP A 295 11.45 14.04 -23.26
N TYR A 296 10.71 14.97 -22.66
CA TYR A 296 10.96 16.39 -22.72
C TYR A 296 10.72 17.01 -21.35
N THR A 297 11.79 17.58 -20.79
CA THR A 297 11.74 18.33 -19.54
C THR A 297 12.26 19.75 -19.78
N ARG A 298 11.43 20.73 -19.43
CA ARG A 298 11.76 22.15 -19.52
C ARG A 298 12.18 22.68 -18.15
N ILE A 299 13.39 23.22 -18.09
CA ILE A 299 13.92 23.96 -16.96
C ILE A 299 13.47 25.40 -17.09
N LEU A 300 12.55 25.84 -16.23
CA LEU A 300 11.95 27.18 -16.26
C LEU A 300 12.87 28.21 -15.61
N SER A 301 13.47 27.87 -14.47
CA SER A 301 14.39 28.72 -13.73
C SER A 301 15.34 27.88 -12.89
N VAL A 302 16.53 28.43 -12.63
CA VAL A 302 17.53 27.87 -11.73
C VAL A 302 18.06 28.97 -10.83
N GLU A 303 17.95 28.77 -9.53
CA GLU A 303 18.55 29.61 -8.51
C GLU A 303 19.67 28.81 -7.85
N LYS A 304 20.91 29.29 -7.89
CA LYS A 304 22.07 28.58 -7.32
C LYS A 304 22.86 29.47 -6.40
N SER A 305 23.50 28.85 -5.42
CA SER A 305 24.41 29.55 -4.52
C SER A 305 25.65 30.09 -5.26
N SER A 306 26.24 31.17 -4.73
CA SER A 306 27.33 31.92 -5.35
C SER A 306 28.74 31.36 -5.08
N ASP A 307 28.86 30.05 -4.84
CA ASP A 307 30.14 29.43 -4.48
C ASP A 307 31.09 29.35 -5.67
N PRO A 308 32.37 29.72 -5.50
CA PRO A 308 33.34 29.81 -6.60
C PRO A 308 33.68 28.46 -7.24
N ASN A 309 33.45 27.34 -6.54
CA ASN A 309 33.73 25.98 -7.02
C ASN A 309 32.45 25.18 -7.29
N CYS A 310 31.32 25.87 -7.51
CA CYS A 310 30.05 25.21 -7.81
C CYS A 310 30.12 24.45 -9.13
N VAL A 311 29.87 23.15 -9.09
CA VAL A 311 29.59 22.33 -10.27
C VAL A 311 28.13 21.94 -10.23
N LEU A 312 27.36 22.35 -11.24
CA LEU A 312 25.95 22.05 -11.35
C LEU A 312 25.62 21.63 -12.78
N LYS A 313 25.33 20.35 -13.00
CA LYS A 313 25.19 19.75 -14.34
C LYS A 313 24.02 18.78 -14.42
N ALA A 314 23.31 18.78 -15.54
CA ALA A 314 22.45 17.69 -15.95
C ALA A 314 23.24 16.72 -16.84
N VAL A 315 23.17 15.43 -16.54
CA VAL A 315 23.94 14.36 -17.20
C VAL A 315 23.07 13.13 -17.47
N GLY A 316 23.56 12.22 -18.31
CA GLY A 316 22.93 10.92 -18.53
C GLY A 316 22.76 10.11 -17.23
N ALA A 317 21.56 9.55 -17.03
CA ALA A 317 21.24 8.72 -15.88
C ALA A 317 21.49 7.22 -16.15
N PRO A 318 21.96 6.46 -15.15
CA PRO A 318 22.30 6.92 -13.81
C PRO A 318 23.66 7.66 -13.83
N PRO A 319 23.93 8.55 -12.85
CA PRO A 319 25.09 9.41 -12.92
C PRO A 319 26.39 8.60 -12.69
N SER A 320 27.37 8.83 -13.55
CA SER A 320 28.71 8.23 -13.50
C SER A 320 29.76 9.24 -13.98
N SER A 321 31.05 8.92 -13.78
CA SER A 321 32.16 9.76 -14.29
C SER A 321 32.21 9.84 -15.83
N SER A 322 31.55 8.92 -16.54
CA SER A 322 31.48 8.86 -18.00
C SER A 322 30.15 9.32 -18.57
N SER A 323 29.21 9.78 -17.73
CA SER A 323 27.90 10.23 -18.21
C SER A 323 28.04 11.46 -19.10
N GLU A 324 27.35 11.46 -20.24
CA GLU A 324 27.26 12.61 -21.14
C GLU A 324 26.64 13.80 -20.41
N VAL A 325 27.17 15.00 -20.64
CA VAL A 325 26.63 16.25 -20.08
C VAL A 325 25.58 16.81 -21.04
N TYR A 326 24.32 16.85 -20.62
CA TYR A 326 23.22 17.44 -21.39
C TYR A 326 23.15 18.95 -21.23
N LEU A 327 23.41 19.46 -20.02
CA LEU A 327 23.37 20.88 -19.73
C LEU A 327 24.28 21.23 -18.54
N ASP A 328 25.09 22.28 -18.68
CA ASP A 328 25.95 22.79 -17.60
C ASP A 328 25.42 24.12 -17.04
N PHE A 329 24.75 24.04 -15.89
CA PHE A 329 24.17 25.20 -15.20
C PHE A 329 25.23 26.06 -14.49
N SER A 330 26.48 25.60 -14.44
CA SER A 330 27.60 26.40 -13.93
C SER A 330 27.92 27.55 -14.89
N THR A 331 27.64 27.36 -16.19
CA THR A 331 27.91 28.34 -17.26
C THR A 331 26.64 28.93 -17.88
N VAL A 332 25.56 28.17 -17.93
CA VAL A 332 24.27 28.63 -18.49
C VAL A 332 23.50 29.46 -17.47
N THR A 333 23.18 30.70 -17.83
CA THR A 333 22.44 31.66 -16.98
C THR A 333 21.09 32.08 -17.55
N SER A 334 20.77 31.72 -18.79
CA SER A 334 19.51 32.07 -19.45
C SER A 334 18.56 30.88 -19.51
N PHE A 335 17.33 31.11 -19.05
CA PHE A 335 16.23 30.14 -18.98
C PHE A 335 14.96 30.75 -19.62
N PRO A 336 14.04 29.93 -20.15
CA PRO A 336 13.98 28.47 -20.02
C PRO A 336 14.94 27.70 -20.94
N ARG A 337 15.30 26.47 -20.54
CA ARG A 337 16.11 25.51 -21.32
C ARG A 337 15.44 24.13 -21.33
N ASN A 338 15.79 23.30 -22.31
CA ASN A 338 15.16 22.00 -22.50
C ASN A 338 16.19 20.87 -22.38
N ILE A 339 15.76 19.73 -21.85
CA ILE A 339 16.47 18.46 -21.89
C ILE A 339 15.53 17.47 -22.58
N THR A 340 15.97 16.89 -23.69
CA THR A 340 15.19 15.95 -24.53
C THR A 340 15.49 14.50 -24.16
N HIS A 341 15.36 14.19 -22.87
CA HIS A 341 15.50 12.85 -22.32
C HIS A 341 14.44 12.63 -21.25
N GLN A 342 13.82 11.44 -21.23
CA GLN A 342 12.84 11.09 -20.21
C GLN A 342 13.48 10.96 -18.83
N SER A 343 14.70 10.44 -18.79
CA SER A 343 15.45 10.28 -17.55
C SER A 343 16.84 10.88 -17.70
N PHE A 344 17.25 11.62 -16.67
CA PHE A 344 18.57 12.23 -16.56
C PHE A 344 18.88 12.47 -15.08
N SER A 345 20.10 12.85 -14.75
CA SER A 345 20.48 13.17 -13.37
C SER A 345 21.00 14.58 -13.28
N ILE A 346 20.63 15.31 -12.21
CA ILE A 346 21.24 16.59 -11.87
C ILE A 346 22.25 16.32 -10.76
N ILE A 347 23.51 16.71 -10.98
CA ILE A 347 24.60 16.62 -10.00
C ILE A 347 24.92 18.03 -9.51
N ALA A 348 24.99 18.20 -8.18
CA ALA A 348 25.47 19.41 -7.52
C ALA A 348 26.70 19.08 -6.65
N GLU A 349 27.82 19.77 -6.86
CA GLU A 349 29.03 19.67 -6.06
C GLU A 349 29.44 21.05 -5.55
N ASN A 350 29.67 21.15 -4.23
CA ASN A 350 30.04 22.38 -3.54
C ASN A 350 29.03 23.54 -3.71
N CYS A 351 27.80 23.26 -4.10
CA CYS A 351 26.74 24.25 -4.18
C CYS A 351 25.35 23.66 -3.91
N SER A 352 24.42 24.57 -3.64
CA SER A 352 23.00 24.28 -3.51
C SER A 352 22.25 24.99 -4.63
N ALA A 353 21.19 24.38 -5.12
CA ALA A 353 20.36 24.96 -6.16
C ALA A 353 18.88 24.59 -6.00
N SER A 354 18.02 25.49 -6.46
CA SER A 354 16.59 25.29 -6.63
C SER A 354 16.24 25.39 -8.11
N PHE A 355 15.46 24.44 -8.60
CA PHE A 355 15.04 24.35 -9.99
C PHE A 355 13.52 24.36 -10.05
N LYS A 356 12.96 25.05 -11.04
CA LYS A 356 11.57 24.84 -11.46
C LYS A 356 11.56 24.08 -12.77
N LEU A 357 10.98 22.88 -12.76
CA LEU A 357 10.95 21.98 -13.92
C LEU A 357 9.52 21.59 -14.28
N VAL A 358 9.27 21.33 -15.56
CA VAL A 358 7.96 20.86 -16.07
C VAL A 358 8.16 19.94 -17.27
N SER A 359 7.29 18.95 -17.43
CA SER A 359 7.15 18.15 -18.66
C SER A 359 5.97 18.68 -19.47
N LEU A 360 6.25 19.31 -20.62
CA LEU A 360 5.19 19.84 -21.50
C LEU A 360 4.92 18.87 -22.66
N GLU A 361 3.68 18.84 -23.15
CA GLU A 361 3.38 18.31 -24.47
C GLU A 361 3.84 19.32 -25.53
N TYR A 362 4.42 18.81 -26.62
CA TYR A 362 4.89 19.63 -27.74
C TYR A 362 3.74 20.15 -28.59
#